data_AF-A0A7L0XAU7-F1
#
_entry.id   AF-A0A7L0XAU7-F1
#
_cell.length_a   1.000
_cell.length_b   1.000
_cell.length_c   1.000
_cell.angle_alpha   90.00
_cell.angle_beta   90.00
_cell.angle_gamma   90.00
#
_symmetry.space_group_name_H-M   'P 1'
#
loop_
_entity.id
_entity.type
_entity.pdbx_description
1 polymer ?
#
loop_
_entity_poly.entity_id
_entity_poly.type
_entity_poly.pdbx_seq_one_letter_code
_entity_poly.pdbx_strand_id
1 'polypeptide(L)'
;DHHVNYGSGSGLQDRVAFVQTDPGQYDASIRLADLQESDTGTYQCRVKKNTVAVHEVIVTVQAEKPATPQCWSEGELIEGGSVLLRCYSR
;
A
#
# COMPACT_ATOMS: atom_id res chain seq x y z
N ASP A 1 18.70 18.26 -0.34
CA ASP A 1 18.97 17.15 -1.25
C ASP A 1 17.94 16.07 -0.97
N HIS A 2 17.09 15.76 -1.96
CA HIS A 2 15.96 14.85 -1.84
C HIS A 2 16.25 13.62 -2.70
N HIS A 3 16.51 12.47 -2.10
CA HIS A 3 16.90 11.27 -2.83
C HIS A 3 16.13 10.05 -2.31
N VAL A 4 15.91 9.10 -3.21
CA VAL A 4 15.37 7.78 -2.89
C VAL A 4 16.55 6.81 -2.85
N ASN A 5 16.71 6.08 -1.74
CA ASN A 5 17.71 5.03 -1.61
C ASN A 5 17.07 3.67 -1.88
N TYR A 6 17.58 2.96 -2.89
CA TYR A 6 16.96 1.72 -3.37
C TYR A 6 17.43 0.46 -2.64
N GLY A 7 18.56 0.50 -1.92
CA GLY A 7 19.24 -0.71 -1.47
C GLY A 7 19.90 -1.47 -2.64
N SER A 8 20.88 -2.31 -2.36
CA SER A 8 21.58 -3.06 -3.41
C SER A 8 20.68 -4.14 -4.01
N GLY A 9 20.57 -4.18 -5.35
CA GLY A 9 19.88 -5.27 -6.07
C GLY A 9 18.36 -5.27 -6.00
N SER A 10 17.71 -4.17 -5.59
CA SER A 10 16.25 -4.12 -5.42
C SER A 10 15.44 -4.01 -6.71
N GLY A 11 16.06 -3.67 -7.84
CA GLY A 11 15.34 -3.49 -9.11
C GLY A 11 14.30 -2.34 -9.09
N LEU A 12 14.42 -1.44 -8.11
CA LEU A 12 13.55 -0.28 -7.93
C LEU A 12 14.02 0.95 -8.71
N GLN A 13 15.21 0.90 -9.32
CA GLN A 13 15.68 1.96 -10.20
C GLN A 13 14.64 2.25 -11.28
N ASP A 14 14.43 3.52 -11.60
CA ASP A 14 13.49 4.03 -12.61
C ASP A 14 11.99 3.80 -12.33
N ARG A 15 11.64 3.05 -11.28
CA ARG A 15 10.25 2.72 -10.92
C ARG A 15 9.71 3.52 -9.74
N VAL A 16 10.57 4.22 -9.00
CA VAL A 16 10.18 5.08 -7.88
C VAL A 16 10.33 6.56 -8.22
N ALA A 17 9.30 7.33 -7.92
CA ALA A 17 9.33 8.79 -7.98
C ALA A 17 8.61 9.39 -6.77
N PHE A 18 8.97 10.61 -6.38
CA PHE A 18 8.15 11.37 -5.44
C PHE A 18 6.78 11.69 -6.05
N VAL A 19 5.74 11.68 -5.23
CA VAL A 19 4.39 12.11 -5.64
C VAL A 19 4.38 13.62 -5.85
N GLN A 20 4.99 14.38 -4.93
CA GLN A 20 5.26 15.80 -5.11
C GLN A 20 6.58 16.04 -5.83
N THR A 21 6.61 16.99 -6.76
CA THR A 21 7.84 17.43 -7.43
C THR A 21 8.86 17.97 -6.42
N ASP A 22 8.38 18.67 -5.39
CA ASP A 22 9.19 19.13 -4.27
C ASP A 22 8.68 18.52 -2.95
N PRO A 23 9.32 17.46 -2.43
CA PRO A 23 8.93 16.87 -1.15
C PRO A 23 9.21 17.78 0.06
N GLY A 24 9.90 18.90 -0.15
CA GLY A 24 10.03 19.98 0.83
C GLY A 24 8.70 20.67 1.17
N GLN A 25 7.67 20.51 0.34
CA GLN A 25 6.29 20.96 0.59
C GLN A 25 5.53 20.05 1.58
N TYR A 26 6.25 19.41 2.49
CA TYR A 26 5.71 18.57 3.57
C TYR A 26 5.07 17.25 3.12
N ASP A 27 5.32 16.82 1.88
CA ASP A 27 4.86 15.54 1.35
C ASP A 27 6.02 14.76 0.73
N ALA A 28 6.58 13.83 1.51
CA ALA A 28 7.64 12.93 1.08
C ALA A 28 7.12 11.59 0.54
N SER A 29 5.84 11.52 0.15
CA SER A 29 5.25 10.30 -0.42
C SER A 29 5.93 9.93 -1.73
N ILE A 30 6.10 8.62 -1.94
CA ILE A 30 6.63 8.06 -3.18
C ILE A 30 5.56 7.23 -3.90
N ARG A 31 5.67 7.17 -5.22
CA ARG A 31 4.95 6.24 -6.08
C ARG A 31 5.94 5.21 -6.59
N LEU A 32 5.63 3.93 -6.36
CA LEU A 32 6.29 2.79 -6.98
C LEU A 32 5.42 2.29 -8.14
N ALA A 33 5.95 2.34 -9.36
CA ALA A 33 5.30 1.89 -10.57
C ALA A 33 5.63 0.43 -10.89
N ASP A 34 4.76 -0.21 -11.68
CA ASP A 34 4.95 -1.59 -12.17
C ASP A 34 5.26 -2.59 -11.05
N LEU A 35 4.44 -2.61 -9.98
CA LEU A 35 4.65 -3.45 -8.79
C LEU A 35 4.91 -4.92 -9.13
N GLN A 36 5.94 -5.50 -8.51
CA GLN A 36 6.39 -6.88 -8.65
C GLN A 36 6.40 -7.55 -7.27
N GLU A 37 6.24 -8.88 -7.22
CA GLU A 37 6.26 -9.61 -5.94
C GLU A 37 7.55 -9.39 -5.14
N SER A 38 8.68 -9.25 -5.85
CA SER A 38 10.00 -8.96 -5.28
C SER A 38 10.09 -7.60 -4.58
N ASP A 39 9.14 -6.70 -4.81
CA ASP A 39 9.08 -5.41 -4.11
C ASP A 39 8.48 -5.54 -2.70
N THR A 40 8.00 -6.72 -2.31
CA THR A 40 7.55 -7.01 -0.94
C THR A 40 8.69 -6.77 0.05
N GLY A 41 8.44 -5.93 1.06
CA GLY A 41 9.46 -5.60 2.05
C GLY A 41 9.06 -4.46 2.97
N THR A 42 10.03 -4.05 3.79
CA THR A 42 9.88 -2.91 4.69
C THR A 42 10.46 -1.66 4.03
N TYR A 43 9.61 -0.65 3.87
CA TYR A 43 9.97 0.66 3.32
C TYR A 43 10.13 1.65 4.47
N GLN A 44 11.24 2.37 4.47
CA GLN A 44 11.54 3.37 5.49
C GLN A 44 11.54 4.77 4.87
N CYS A 45 10.63 5.62 5.34
CA CYS A 45 10.67 7.05 5.08
C CYS A 45 11.46 7.75 6.18
N ARG A 46 12.53 8.45 5.81
CA ARG A 46 13.38 9.21 6.72
C ARG A 46 13.41 10.67 6.32
N VAL A 47 12.78 11.52 7.13
CA VAL A 47 12.73 12.97 6.91
C VAL A 47 13.68 13.66 7.89
N LYS A 48 14.51 14.57 7.39
CA LYS A 48 15.45 15.35 8.21
C LYS A 48 15.30 16.84 7.93
N LYS A 49 15.01 17.62 8.97
CA LYS A 49 15.07 19.09 8.96
C LYS A 49 16.01 19.56 10.08
N ASN A 50 15.49 19.75 11.29
CA ASN A 50 16.29 19.98 12.50
C ASN A 50 16.48 18.69 13.30
N THR A 51 15.45 17.84 13.32
CA THR A 51 15.46 16.48 13.87
C THR A 51 15.26 15.47 12.76
N VAL A 52 15.44 14.19 13.07
CA VAL A 52 15.14 13.07 12.18
C VAL A 52 13.82 12.45 12.63
N ALA A 53 12.87 12.33 11.71
CA ALA A 53 11.68 11.52 11.86
C ALA A 53 11.80 10.30 10.94
N VAL A 54 11.37 9.14 11.45
CA VAL A 54 11.38 7.87 10.71
C VAL A 54 9.98 7.28 10.76
N HIS A 55 9.50 6.82 9.61
CA HIS A 55 8.26 6.07 9.50
C HIS A 55 8.52 4.81 8.65
N GLU A 56 8.11 3.65 9.16
CA GLU A 56 8.28 2.36 8.49
C GLU A 56 6.92 1.80 8.11
N VAL A 57 6.84 1.25 6.90
CA VAL A 57 5.65 0.61 6.37
C VAL A 57 6.05 -0.73 5.77
N ILE A 58 5.29 -1.78 6.08
CA ILE A 58 5.44 -3.09 5.46
C ILE A 58 4.52 -3.14 4.24
N VAL A 59 5.09 -3.40 3.07
CA VAL A 59 4.36 -3.55 1.81
C VAL A 59 4.44 -5.00 1.39
N THR A 60 3.27 -5.60 1.12
CA THR A 60 3.16 -6.95 0.58
C THR A 60 2.53 -6.88 -0.80
N VAL A 61 3.23 -7.41 -1.80
CA VAL A 61 2.76 -7.50 -3.18
C VAL A 61 2.39 -8.94 -3.45
N GLN A 62 1.18 -9.17 -3.94
CA GLN A 62 0.65 -10.49 -4.28
C GLN A 62 0.48 -10.55 -5.81
N ALA A 63 0.95 -11.61 -6.47
CA ALA A 63 0.71 -11.79 -7.91
C ALA A 63 -0.78 -11.92 -8.24
N GLU A 64 -1.56 -12.45 -7.30
CA GLU A 64 -2.98 -12.67 -7.47
C GLU A 64 -3.79 -11.55 -6.84
N LYS A 65 -4.82 -11.09 -7.55
CA LYS A 65 -5.84 -10.25 -6.93
C LYS A 65 -6.53 -11.04 -5.83
N PRO A 66 -6.92 -10.40 -4.71
CA PRO A 66 -7.75 -11.06 -3.71
C PRO A 66 -8.94 -11.75 -4.39
N ALA A 67 -9.21 -13.00 -4.01
CA ALA A 67 -10.35 -13.72 -4.54
C ALA A 67 -11.61 -12.87 -4.36
N THR A 68 -12.43 -12.76 -5.42
CA THR A 68 -13.70 -12.03 -5.29
C THR A 68 -14.57 -12.78 -4.31
N PRO A 69 -14.95 -12.19 -3.17
CA PRO A 69 -15.70 -12.92 -2.17
C PRO A 69 -17.10 -13.23 -2.69
N GLN A 70 -17.60 -14.40 -2.34
CA GLN A 70 -19.01 -14.74 -2.53
C GLN A 70 -19.79 -14.21 -1.34
N CYS A 71 -20.66 -13.23 -1.58
CA CYS A 71 -21.53 -12.64 -0.56
C CYS A 71 -22.99 -13.04 -0.79
N TRP A 72 -23.71 -13.30 0.29
CA TRP A 72 -25.15 -13.57 0.24
C TRP A 72 -25.84 -13.18 1.55
N SER A 73 -27.16 -13.08 1.51
CA SER A 73 -28.01 -12.83 2.67
C SER A 73 -28.85 -14.07 2.99
N GLU A 74 -29.05 -14.34 4.27
CA GLU A 74 -29.98 -15.35 4.77
C GLU A 74 -31.09 -14.66 5.57
N GLY A 75 -32.31 -15.19 5.46
CA GLY A 75 -33.51 -14.58 6.04
C GLY A 75 -34.36 -13.86 5.00
N GLU A 76 -35.56 -13.46 5.41
CA GLU A 76 -36.52 -12.78 4.55
C GLU A 76 -36.23 -11.27 4.49
N LEU A 77 -36.17 -10.72 3.28
CA LEU A 77 -35.83 -9.31 3.05
C LEU A 77 -37.08 -8.42 3.18
N ILE A 78 -37.57 -8.28 4.41
CA ILE A 78 -38.72 -7.45 4.76
C ILE A 78 -38.34 -6.30 5.70
N GLU A 79 -39.05 -5.18 5.59
CA GLU A 79 -38.83 -4.02 6.45
C GLU A 79 -39.11 -4.36 7.93
N GLY A 80 -38.17 -4.02 8.81
CA GLY A 80 -38.22 -4.38 10.24
C GLY A 80 -37.84 -5.83 10.56
N GLY A 81 -37.56 -6.66 9.55
CA GLY A 81 -37.10 -8.04 9.72
C GLY A 81 -35.61 -8.15 10.09
N SER A 82 -35.22 -9.32 10.59
CA SER A 82 -33.81 -9.66 10.85
C SER A 82 -33.22 -10.43 9.68
N VAL A 83 -32.04 -10.01 9.21
CA VAL A 83 -31.29 -10.64 8.13
C VAL A 83 -29.86 -10.93 8.56
N LEU A 84 -29.28 -12.02 8.07
CA LEU A 84 -27.88 -12.39 8.28
C LEU A 84 -27.09 -12.18 6.99
N LEU A 85 -26.06 -11.35 7.04
CA LEU A 85 -25.15 -11.15 5.92
C LEU A 85 -23.96 -12.11 6.03
N ARG A 86 -23.64 -12.80 4.93
CA ARG A 86 -22.52 -13.75 4.85
C ARG A 86 -21.59 -13.39 3.70
N CYS A 87 -20.33 -13.74 3.91
CA CYS A 87 -19.24 -13.53 2.97
C CYS A 87 -18.25 -14.68 3.11
N TYR A 88 -17.79 -15.22 1.99
CA TYR A 88 -16.76 -16.25 1.92
C TYR A 88 -15.72 -15.88 0.86
N SER A 89 -14.44 -15.94 1.23
CA SER A 89 -13.30 -15.84 0.32
C SER A 89 -12.40 -17.03 0.57
N ARG A 90 -11.95 -17.69 -0.51
CA ARG A 90 -10.96 -18.77 -0.43
C ARG A 90 -9.56 -18.20 -0.46
#